data_AF-A0A3S5B5S1-F1
#
_entry.id   AF-A0A3S5B5S1-F1
#
_cell.length_a   1.000
_cell.length_b   1.000
_cell.length_c   1.000
_cell.angle_alpha   90.00
_cell.angle_beta   90.00
_cell.angle_gamma   90.00
#
_symmetry.space_group_name_H-M   'P 1'
#
loop_
_entity.id
_entity.type
_entity.pdbx_description
1 polymer ?
#
loop_
_entity_poly.entity_id
_entity_poly.type
_entity_poly.pdbx_seq_one_letter_code
_entity_poly.pdbx_strand_id
1 'polypeptide(L)'
;MTDSRPSVRPVRYFSIDRVFRNESLDATHLAEFHQVEGLIADYGLGLAHLKAVIRAFFARLGLHKLRFKPAYNPYTEPSMEIFAFHPGLVKWVEIGNSGLFRPEMLRPMGLPDGLNVIAWGLSLER
;
A
#
# COMPACT_ATOMS: atom_id res chain seq x y z
N MET A 1 33.98 2.49 18.16
CA MET A 1 32.86 3.46 18.03
C MET A 1 31.63 2.63 17.71
N THR A 2 30.87 2.23 18.72
CA THR A 2 29.68 1.39 18.57
C THR A 2 28.54 2.24 18.02
N ASP A 3 28.01 1.89 16.85
CA ASP A 3 26.86 2.54 16.24
C ASP A 3 25.66 2.44 17.21
N SER A 4 25.32 3.56 17.85
CA SER A 4 24.31 3.67 18.90
C SER A 4 22.90 3.91 18.34
N ARG A 5 22.68 3.69 17.05
CA ARG A 5 21.36 3.82 16.44
C ARG A 5 20.49 2.62 16.86
N PRO A 6 19.25 2.83 17.31
CA PRO A 6 18.33 1.72 17.55
C PRO A 6 18.15 0.95 16.24
N SER A 7 18.66 -0.28 16.19
CA SER A 7 18.47 -1.15 15.03
C SER A 7 17.02 -1.64 15.04
N VAL A 8 16.12 -0.89 14.40
CA VAL A 8 14.77 -1.39 14.13
C VAL A 8 14.93 -2.64 13.26
N ARG A 9 14.46 -3.79 13.74
CA ARG A 9 14.49 -5.02 12.97
C ARG A 9 13.51 -4.91 11.80
N PRO A 10 13.83 -5.44 10.61
CA PRO A 10 12.89 -5.45 9.50
C PRO A 10 11.58 -6.15 9.88
N VAL A 11 10.45 -5.55 9.54
CA VAL A 11 9.11 -6.07 9.86
C VAL A 11 8.19 -6.04 8.66
N ARG A 12 7.21 -6.95 8.67
CA ARG A 12 6.14 -7.04 7.68
C ARG A 12 4.83 -7.21 8.45
N TYR A 13 3.91 -6.28 8.26
CA TYR A 13 2.61 -6.30 8.93
C TYR A 13 1.50 -6.24 7.89
N PHE A 14 0.35 -6.78 8.26
CA PHE A 14 -0.89 -6.60 7.53
C PHE A 14 -2.05 -6.53 8.52
N SER A 15 -3.15 -5.93 8.09
CA SER A 15 -4.40 -5.89 8.83
C SER A 15 -5.56 -5.97 7.86
N ILE A 16 -6.64 -6.61 8.31
CA ILE A 16 -7.93 -6.60 7.63
C ILE A 16 -8.93 -6.14 8.67
N ASP A 17 -9.50 -4.97 8.47
CA ASP A 17 -10.43 -4.40 9.43
C ASP A 17 -11.47 -3.51 8.75
N ARG A 18 -12.56 -3.25 9.48
CA ARG A 18 -13.65 -2.39 9.02
C ARG A 18 -13.27 -0.92 9.17
N VAL A 19 -13.56 -0.15 8.14
CA VAL A 19 -13.42 1.30 8.11
C VAL A 19 -14.79 1.95 7.88
N PHE A 20 -14.90 3.20 8.31
CA PHE A 20 -16.14 3.97 8.25
C PHE A 20 -15.88 5.26 7.48
N ARG A 21 -16.74 5.56 6.51
CA ARG A 21 -16.69 6.81 5.76
C ARG A 21 -18.05 7.50 5.78
N ASN A 22 -18.02 8.80 6.03
CA ASN A 22 -19.19 9.65 5.92
C ASN A 22 -19.38 10.06 4.45
N GLU A 23 -19.75 9.09 3.61
CA GLU A 23 -20.04 9.27 2.19
C GLU A 23 -21.51 8.92 1.92
N SER A 24 -22.12 9.57 0.92
CA SER A 24 -23.48 9.26 0.50
C SER A 24 -23.53 7.83 -0.05
N LEU A 25 -24.46 7.02 0.47
CA LEU A 25 -24.67 5.67 -0.02
C LEU A 25 -25.12 5.70 -1.49
N ASP A 26 -24.42 4.96 -2.34
CA ASP A 26 -24.84 4.67 -3.70
C ASP A 26 -24.57 3.19 -4.04
N ALA A 27 -24.89 2.77 -5.27
CA ALA A 27 -24.74 1.38 -5.70
C ALA A 27 -23.29 0.85 -5.64
N THR A 28 -22.29 1.72 -5.47
CA THR A 28 -20.86 1.44 -5.50
C THR A 28 -20.09 1.91 -4.26
N HIS A 29 -20.73 2.67 -3.37
CA HIS A 29 -20.12 3.25 -2.17
C HIS A 29 -20.92 2.90 -0.93
N LEU A 30 -20.29 2.14 -0.02
CA LEU A 30 -20.82 1.78 1.27
C LEU A 30 -20.25 2.71 2.35
N ALA A 31 -21.07 3.07 3.34
CA ALA A 31 -20.62 3.86 4.50
C ALA A 31 -19.67 3.06 5.42
N GLU A 32 -19.77 1.74 5.40
CA GLU A 32 -18.87 0.80 6.08
C GLU A 32 -18.41 -0.29 5.12
N PHE A 33 -17.11 -0.57 5.13
CA PHE A 33 -16.48 -1.59 4.29
C PHE A 33 -15.14 -2.02 4.91
N HIS A 34 -14.51 -3.06 4.41
CA HIS A 34 -13.26 -3.59 4.96
C HIS A 34 -12.06 -3.17 4.10
N GLN A 35 -11.01 -2.70 4.76
CA GLN A 35 -9.72 -2.46 4.11
C GLN A 35 -8.75 -3.56 4.49
N VAL A 36 -8.05 -4.05 3.47
CA VAL A 36 -6.86 -4.89 3.60
C VAL A 36 -5.66 -3.95 3.41
N GLU A 37 -4.85 -3.81 4.44
CA GLU A 37 -3.64 -2.99 4.42
C GLU A 37 -2.42 -3.88 4.67
N GLY A 38 -1.33 -3.59 3.98
CA GLY A 38 -0.04 -4.26 4.15
C GLY A 38 1.10 -3.25 4.15
N LEU A 39 2.11 -3.50 4.98
CA LEU A 39 3.33 -2.70 5.01
C LEU A 39 4.58 -3.54 5.27
N ILE A 40 5.71 -3.07 4.75
CA ILE A 40 7.03 -3.61 5.02
C ILE A 40 7.94 -2.45 5.40
N ALA A 41 8.59 -2.55 6.55
CA ALA A 41 9.58 -1.60 7.03
C ALA A 41 10.96 -2.26 7.04
N ASP A 42 11.90 -1.71 6.26
CA ASP A 42 13.27 -2.19 6.14
C ASP A 42 14.15 -1.08 5.55
N TYR A 43 15.46 -1.24 5.62
CA TYR A 43 16.42 -0.32 5.03
C TYR A 43 16.57 -0.57 3.53
N GLY A 44 16.65 0.50 2.74
CA GLY A 44 16.88 0.41 1.29
C GLY A 44 15.65 0.00 0.46
N LEU A 45 14.46 0.02 1.04
CA LEU A 45 13.23 -0.21 0.29
C LEU A 45 12.96 0.94 -0.67
N GLY A 46 12.37 0.60 -1.81
CA GLY A 46 12.21 1.51 -2.94
C GLY A 46 10.98 1.12 -3.76
N LEU A 47 10.66 1.93 -4.77
CA LEU A 47 9.50 1.70 -5.62
C LEU A 47 9.53 0.34 -6.34
N ALA A 48 10.72 -0.13 -6.73
CA ALA A 48 10.89 -1.45 -7.34
C ALA A 48 10.47 -2.59 -6.40
N HIS A 49 10.85 -2.49 -5.12
CA HIS A 49 10.46 -3.46 -4.09
C HIS A 49 8.94 -3.46 -3.87
N LEU A 50 8.32 -2.28 -3.76
CA LEU A 50 6.87 -2.16 -3.65
C LEU A 50 6.13 -2.82 -4.82
N LYS A 51 6.56 -2.53 -6.06
CA LYS A 51 5.97 -3.14 -7.26
C LYS A 51 6.15 -4.66 -7.29
N ALA A 52 7.30 -5.17 -6.84
CA ALA A 52 7.54 -6.61 -6.77
C ALA A 52 6.61 -7.29 -5.76
N VAL A 53 6.43 -6.69 -4.58
CA VAL A 53 5.52 -7.19 -3.54
C VAL A 53 4.08 -7.19 -4.04
N ILE A 54 3.62 -6.10 -4.65
CA ILE A 54 2.25 -6.01 -5.20
C ILE A 54 2.03 -7.06 -6.30
N ARG A 55 2.99 -7.23 -7.22
CA ARG A 55 2.90 -8.27 -8.26
C ARG A 55 2.82 -9.67 -7.65
N ALA A 56 3.64 -9.93 -6.62
CA ALA A 56 3.65 -11.22 -5.93
C ALA A 56 2.35 -11.47 -5.16
N PHE A 57 1.79 -10.44 -4.52
CA PHE A 57 0.52 -10.50 -3.79
C PHE A 57 -0.64 -10.82 -4.74
N PHE A 58 -0.83 -10.02 -5.78
CA PHE A 58 -1.94 -10.22 -6.73
C PHE A 58 -1.79 -11.46 -7.61
N ALA A 59 -0.56 -11.90 -7.91
CA ALA A 59 -0.35 -13.17 -8.59
C ALA A 59 -0.89 -14.37 -7.78
N ARG A 60 -0.83 -14.32 -6.44
CA ARG A 60 -1.42 -15.35 -5.57
C ARG A 60 -2.95 -15.34 -5.59
N LEU A 61 -3.55 -14.22 -6.01
CA LEU A 61 -4.98 -14.06 -6.24
C LEU A 61 -5.40 -14.33 -7.71
N GLY A 62 -4.47 -14.81 -8.56
CA GLY A 62 -4.74 -15.07 -9.97
C GLY A 62 -4.74 -13.83 -10.88
N LEU A 63 -4.34 -12.67 -10.37
CA LEU A 63 -4.29 -11.41 -11.13
C LEU A 63 -2.86 -11.11 -11.60
N HIS A 64 -2.59 -11.39 -12.88
CA HIS A 64 -1.25 -11.26 -13.46
C HIS A 64 -1.06 -10.00 -14.32
N LYS A 65 -2.14 -9.49 -14.91
CA LYS A 65 -2.11 -8.30 -15.77
C LYS A 65 -2.27 -7.04 -14.92
N LEU A 66 -1.15 -6.51 -14.43
CA LEU A 66 -1.12 -5.31 -13.58
C LEU A 66 -0.49 -4.11 -14.28
N ARG A 67 -1.10 -2.94 -14.08
CA ARG A 67 -0.56 -1.61 -14.41
C ARG A 67 -0.47 -0.76 -13.15
N PHE A 68 0.51 0.15 -13.13
CA PHE A 68 0.72 1.09 -12.04
C PHE A 68 0.60 2.49 -12.62
N LYS A 69 -0.16 3.35 -11.95
CA LYS A 69 -0.37 4.75 -12.35
C LYS A 69 0.12 5.64 -11.21
N PRO A 70 0.97 6.65 -11.44
CA PRO A 70 1.34 7.61 -10.42
C PRO A 70 0.10 8.26 -9.81
N ALA A 71 0.11 8.42 -8.49
CA ALA A 71 -0.98 8.99 -7.73
C ALA A 71 -0.44 9.96 -6.67
N TYR A 72 -1.35 10.56 -5.90
CA TYR A 72 -1.03 11.38 -4.75
C TYR A 72 -1.73 10.83 -3.53
N ASN A 73 -0.96 10.49 -2.48
CA ASN A 73 -1.49 10.38 -1.13
C ASN A 73 -0.67 11.31 -0.21
N PRO A 74 -1.29 12.02 0.75
CA PRO A 74 -0.59 12.98 1.60
C PRO A 74 0.59 12.39 2.39
N TYR A 75 0.51 11.11 2.75
CA TYR A 75 1.47 10.42 3.62
C TYR A 75 2.49 9.55 2.86
N THR A 76 2.42 9.49 1.53
CA THR A 76 3.39 8.73 0.70
C THR A 76 4.05 9.56 -0.39
N GLU A 77 5.34 9.31 -0.64
CA GLU A 77 6.08 9.82 -1.79
C GLU A 77 7.24 8.86 -2.16
N PRO A 78 7.24 8.24 -3.36
CA PRO A 78 6.19 8.28 -4.40
C PRO A 78 4.95 7.43 -4.06
N SER A 79 3.82 7.72 -4.74
CA SER A 79 2.55 6.98 -4.61
C SER A 79 2.07 6.43 -5.95
N MET A 80 1.34 5.31 -5.93
CA MET A 80 0.77 4.68 -7.12
C MET A 80 -0.57 4.01 -6.85
N GLU A 81 -1.50 4.19 -7.78
CA GLU A 81 -2.69 3.34 -7.94
C GLU A 81 -2.31 2.05 -8.69
N ILE A 82 -3.01 0.97 -8.38
CA ILE A 82 -2.82 -0.38 -8.93
C ILE A 82 -4.05 -0.73 -9.75
N PHE A 83 -3.83 -1.11 -11.01
CA PHE A 83 -4.90 -1.52 -11.93
C PHE A 83 -4.71 -2.97 -12.37
N ALA A 84 -5.78 -3.76 -12.38
CA ALA A 84 -5.84 -5.07 -13.02
C ALA A 84 -6.72 -5.04 -14.27
N PHE A 85 -6.36 -5.83 -15.29
CA PHE A 85 -7.22 -6.01 -16.46
C PHE A 85 -8.33 -7.01 -16.17
N HIS A 86 -9.58 -6.58 -16.26
CA HIS A 86 -10.76 -7.43 -16.09
C HIS A 86 -11.19 -8.02 -17.44
N PRO A 87 -11.07 -9.34 -17.68
CA PRO A 87 -11.34 -9.93 -18.99
C PRO A 87 -12.81 -9.81 -19.41
N GLY A 88 -13.76 -10.00 -18.48
CA GLY A 88 -15.20 -9.90 -18.79
C GLY A 88 -15.70 -8.49 -19.09
N LEU A 89 -14.98 -7.44 -18.65
CA LEU A 89 -15.35 -6.04 -18.87
C LEU A 89 -14.44 -5.38 -19.92
N VAL A 90 -13.41 -6.10 -20.39
CA VAL A 90 -12.40 -5.65 -21.34
C VAL A 90 -11.81 -4.28 -20.96
N LYS A 91 -11.57 -4.06 -19.66
CA LYS A 91 -11.11 -2.76 -19.13
C LYS A 91 -10.10 -2.93 -17.99
N TRP A 92 -9.30 -1.89 -17.76
CA TRP A 92 -8.46 -1.77 -16.58
C TRP A 92 -9.30 -1.24 -15.42
N VAL A 93 -9.31 -1.96 -14.31
CA VAL A 93 -10.04 -1.62 -13.09
C VAL A 93 -9.04 -1.34 -11.99
N GLU A 94 -9.25 -0.26 -11.24
CA GLU A 94 -8.46 0.06 -10.06
C GLU A 94 -8.79 -0.95 -8.95
N ILE A 95 -7.75 -1.56 -8.39
CA ILE A 95 -7.84 -2.65 -7.41
C ILE A 95 -7.07 -2.35 -6.11
N GLY A 96 -6.49 -1.17 -5.99
CA GLY A 96 -5.78 -0.76 -4.78
C GLY A 96 -4.90 0.47 -4.98
N ASN A 97 -4.39 0.97 -3.87
CA ASN A 97 -3.48 2.11 -3.81
C ASN A 97 -2.21 1.71 -3.01
N SER A 98 -1.11 2.42 -3.21
CA SER A 98 0.19 2.10 -2.61
C SER A 98 1.13 3.29 -2.59
N GLY A 99 2.20 3.19 -1.78
CA GLY A 99 3.27 4.18 -1.80
C GLY A 99 4.37 3.91 -0.78
N LEU A 100 5.36 4.80 -0.76
CA LEU A 100 6.43 4.84 0.23
C LEU A 100 6.10 5.89 1.28
N PHE A 101 6.05 5.55 2.56
CA PHE A 101 5.79 6.55 3.60
C PHE A 101 6.85 7.64 3.60
N ARG A 102 6.37 8.88 3.69
CA ARG A 102 7.22 10.05 3.69
C ARG A 102 8.07 10.13 4.97
N PRO A 103 9.31 10.65 4.91
CA PRO A 103 10.11 10.88 6.10
C PRO A 103 9.42 11.77 7.15
N GLU A 104 8.62 12.76 6.72
CA GLU A 104 7.90 13.66 7.63
C GLU A 104 6.83 12.93 8.45
N MET A 105 6.37 11.76 8.00
CA MET A 105 5.43 10.91 8.74
C MET A 105 6.16 9.97 9.70
N LEU A 106 7.32 9.43 9.30
CA LEU A 106 8.07 8.44 10.08
C LEU A 106 8.88 9.07 11.23
N ARG A 107 9.49 10.24 11.01
CA ARG A 107 10.36 10.89 12.02
C ARG A 107 9.64 11.23 13.33
N PRO A 108 8.41 11.81 13.33
CA PRO A 108 7.69 12.06 14.58
C PRO A 108 7.35 10.80 15.38
N MET A 109 7.34 9.62 14.74
CA MET A 109 7.13 8.33 15.41
C MET A 109 8.41 7.79 16.09
N GLY A 110 9.53 8.51 16.02
CA GLY A 110 10.81 8.08 16.57
C GLY A 110 11.52 6.98 15.76
N LEU A 111 11.12 6.77 14.51
CA LEU A 111 11.76 5.80 13.62
C LEU A 111 13.11 6.34 13.11
N PRO A 112 14.14 5.48 13.00
CA PRO A 112 15.48 5.92 12.63
C PRO A 112 15.54 6.39 11.18
N ASP A 113 16.36 7.41 10.93
CA ASP A 113 16.65 7.86 9.57
C ASP A 113 17.21 6.70 8.71
N GLY A 114 16.78 6.66 7.44
CA GLY A 114 17.15 5.60 6.50
C GLY A 114 16.27 4.35 6.57
N LEU A 115 15.40 4.21 7.58
CA LEU A 115 14.34 3.20 7.55
C LEU A 115 13.28 3.63 6.52
N ASN A 116 12.98 2.77 5.57
CA ASN A 116 11.95 3.01 4.56
C ASN A 116 10.75 2.12 4.85
N VAL A 117 9.55 2.62 4.60
CA VAL A 117 8.31 1.83 4.72
C VAL A 117 7.56 1.88 3.40
N ILE A 118 7.37 0.72 2.78
CA ILE A 118 6.49 0.55 1.62
C ILE A 118 5.16 0.01 2.10
N ALA A 119 4.05 0.53 1.59
CA ALA A 119 2.71 0.12 1.98
C ALA A 119 1.77 0.04 0.78
N TRP A 120 0.73 -0.79 0.89
CA TRP A 120 -0.35 -0.92 -0.07
C TRP A 120 -1.67 -1.26 0.64
N GLY A 121 -2.78 -0.87 0.01
CA GLY A 121 -4.12 -1.07 0.54
C GLY A 121 -5.15 -1.33 -0.57
N LEU A 122 -6.18 -2.10 -0.24
CA LEU A 122 -7.32 -2.39 -1.11
C LEU A 122 -8.60 -2.62 -0.29
N SER A 123 -9.76 -2.43 -0.90
CA SER A 123 -11.05 -2.78 -0.31
C SER A 123 -11.38 -4.25 -0.60
N LEU A 124 -11.90 -4.96 0.40
CA LEU A 124 -12.28 -6.37 0.27
C LEU A 124 -13.56 -6.57 -0.55
N GLU A 125 -14.45 -5.58 -0.54
CA GLU A 125 -15.73 -5.58 -1.24
C GLU A 125 -15.62 -5.34 -2.75
N ARG A 126 -14.41 -4.97 -3.25
CA ARG A 126 -14.15 -4.66 -4.66
C ARG A 126 -13.60 -5.83 -5.46
#